data_AF-A0A2D9TFA7-F1
#
_entry.id   AF-A0A2D9TFA7-F1
#
_cell.length_a   1.000
_cell.length_b   1.000
_cell.length_c   1.000
_cell.angle_alpha   90.00
_cell.angle_beta   90.00
_cell.angle_gamma   90.00
#
_symmetry.space_group_name_H-M   'P 1'
#
loop_
_entity.id
_entity.type
_entity.pdbx_description
1 polymer ?
#
loop_
_entity_poly.entity_id
_entity_poly.type
_entity_poly.pdbx_seq_one_letter_code
_entity_poly.pdbx_strand_id
1 'polypeptide(L)'
;MNVDKKQFKDEKGRYIVQGLFLEDKYNTDLAVYTFDGEDKFYKGKTYPSLKRLYLEEGDIEEYQFANKYLYDWPHWQRLCKNAIVGRHIEQWREELALSLRSEGIATLVDLAINDKSYQAAKWLADEGWIKNKRGRPSKAQIEEQAARKAKIEEEFAPEFELLELHTRKGK
;
A
#
# COMPACT_ATOMS: atom_id res chain seq x y z
N MET A 1 -10.09 12.13 -13.06
CA MET A 1 -11.21 11.56 -13.84
C MET A 1 -12.52 12.03 -13.21
N ASN A 2 -13.51 12.45 -14.01
CA ASN A 2 -14.82 12.84 -13.50
C ASN A 2 -15.81 11.73 -13.90
N VAL A 3 -16.32 10.97 -12.92
CA VAL A 3 -17.13 9.76 -13.20
C VAL A 3 -18.62 10.11 -13.13
N ASP A 4 -19.39 9.70 -14.12
CA ASP A 4 -20.84 9.87 -14.09
C ASP A 4 -21.45 8.91 -13.07
N LYS A 5 -21.83 9.44 -11.91
CA LYS A 5 -22.38 8.65 -10.80
C LYS A 5 -23.67 7.91 -11.16
N LYS A 6 -24.41 8.32 -12.20
CA LYS A 6 -25.62 7.62 -12.65
C LYS A 6 -25.32 6.20 -13.13
N GLN A 7 -24.11 5.95 -13.61
CA GLN A 7 -23.68 4.64 -14.13
C GLN A 7 -23.53 3.57 -13.04
N PHE A 8 -23.52 3.95 -11.77
CA PHE A 8 -23.32 3.02 -10.64
C PHE A 8 -24.61 2.47 -10.04
N LYS A 9 -25.77 2.87 -10.57
CA LYS A 9 -27.07 2.38 -10.12
C LYS A 9 -27.84 1.79 -11.30
N ASP A 10 -28.54 0.69 -11.03
CA ASP A 10 -29.46 0.10 -11.99
C ASP A 10 -30.76 0.92 -12.10
N GLU A 11 -31.65 0.53 -13.01
CA GLU A 11 -32.96 1.17 -13.22
C GLU A 11 -33.83 1.23 -11.96
N LYS A 12 -33.57 0.36 -10.97
CA LYS A 12 -34.27 0.29 -9.69
C LYS A 12 -33.54 1.06 -8.57
N GLY A 13 -32.48 1.79 -8.90
CA GLY A 13 -31.67 2.57 -7.95
C GLY A 13 -30.72 1.76 -7.07
N ARG A 14 -30.51 0.47 -7.37
CA ARG A 14 -29.62 -0.43 -6.62
C ARG A 14 -28.19 -0.31 -7.15
N TYR A 15 -27.20 -0.36 -6.27
CA TYR A 15 -25.80 -0.34 -6.68
C TYR A 15 -25.45 -1.53 -7.58
N ILE A 16 -24.76 -1.23 -8.68
CA ILE A 16 -24.16 -2.23 -9.58
C ILE A 16 -22.79 -2.58 -9.02
N VAL A 17 -22.45 -3.87 -8.92
CA VAL A 17 -21.17 -4.31 -8.34
C VAL A 17 -20.29 -5.03 -9.35
N GLN A 18 -20.61 -6.28 -9.72
CA GLN A 18 -19.80 -7.07 -10.66
C GLN A 18 -19.92 -6.53 -12.09
N GLY A 19 -21.13 -6.13 -12.49
CA GLY A 19 -21.37 -5.54 -13.82
C GLY A 19 -20.69 -4.21 -14.09
N LEU A 20 -19.97 -3.62 -13.12
CA LEU A 20 -19.10 -2.47 -13.37
C LEU A 20 -17.82 -2.84 -14.12
N PHE A 21 -17.47 -4.12 -14.19
CA PHE A 21 -16.19 -4.58 -14.72
C PHE A 21 -16.36 -5.27 -16.07
N LEU A 22 -15.50 -4.90 -17.02
CA LEU A 22 -15.48 -5.45 -18.38
C LEU A 22 -15.34 -6.98 -18.41
N GLU A 23 -14.60 -7.55 -17.45
CA GLU A 23 -14.37 -8.98 -17.32
C GLU A 23 -15.63 -9.75 -16.92
N ASP A 24 -16.59 -9.08 -16.27
CA ASP A 24 -17.87 -9.68 -15.92
C ASP A 24 -18.80 -9.64 -17.14
N LYS A 25 -18.69 -10.68 -17.98
CA LYS A 25 -19.26 -10.77 -19.33
C LYS A 25 -20.80 -10.71 -19.42
N TYR A 26 -21.51 -10.54 -18.30
CA TYR A 26 -22.96 -10.52 -18.28
C TYR A 26 -23.56 -9.31 -19.02
N ASN A 27 -22.96 -8.12 -18.90
CA ASN A 27 -23.42 -6.95 -19.64
C ASN A 27 -22.32 -5.89 -19.80
N THR A 28 -21.74 -5.81 -20.99
CA THR A 28 -20.68 -4.83 -21.31
C THR A 28 -21.16 -3.38 -21.32
N ASP A 29 -22.47 -3.14 -21.38
CA ASP A 29 -23.05 -1.80 -21.43
C ASP A 29 -23.06 -1.13 -20.05
N LEU A 30 -23.09 -1.93 -18.97
CA LEU A 30 -22.99 -1.46 -17.59
C LEU A 30 -21.53 -1.30 -17.13
N ALA A 31 -20.58 -1.84 -17.89
CA ALA A 31 -19.18 -1.80 -17.51
C ALA A 31 -18.65 -0.35 -17.58
N VAL A 32 -17.97 0.02 -16.51
CA VAL A 32 -17.29 1.31 -16.33
C VAL A 32 -15.78 1.11 -16.23
N TYR A 33 -15.36 0.00 -15.63
CA TYR A 33 -13.98 -0.29 -15.27
C TYR A 33 -13.50 -1.63 -15.83
N THR A 34 -12.20 -1.87 -15.67
CA THR A 34 -11.57 -3.19 -15.80
C THR A 34 -10.83 -3.56 -14.51
N PHE A 35 -10.72 -4.86 -14.24
CA PHE A 35 -9.86 -5.40 -13.17
C PHE A 35 -8.37 -5.45 -13.54
N ASP A 36 -8.01 -5.29 -14.81
CA ASP A 36 -6.60 -5.35 -15.23
C ASP A 36 -5.80 -4.22 -14.59
N GLY A 37 -4.47 -4.35 -14.59
CA GLY A 37 -3.57 -3.31 -14.09
C GLY A 37 -3.49 -2.06 -14.97
N GLU A 38 -4.05 -2.12 -16.18
CA GLU A 38 -4.00 -1.06 -17.17
C GLU A 38 -5.37 -0.81 -17.79
N ASP A 39 -5.55 0.38 -18.34
CA ASP A 39 -6.78 0.77 -19.02
C ASP A 39 -6.99 -0.10 -20.28
N LYS A 40 -8.20 -0.60 -20.50
CA LYS A 40 -8.53 -1.45 -21.65
C LYS A 40 -9.33 -0.70 -22.69
N PHE A 41 -8.94 -0.86 -23.95
CA PHE A 41 -9.79 -0.46 -25.07
C PHE A 41 -10.62 -1.65 -25.56
N TYR A 42 -11.95 -1.51 -25.55
CA TYR A 42 -12.86 -2.56 -26.01
C TYR A 42 -14.09 -1.95 -26.68
N LYS A 43 -14.45 -2.47 -27.87
CA LYS A 43 -15.61 -2.01 -28.68
C LYS A 43 -15.72 -0.49 -28.83
N GLY A 44 -14.60 0.21 -29.04
CA GLY A 44 -14.61 1.66 -29.23
C GLY A 44 -14.65 2.49 -27.95
N LYS A 45 -14.69 1.85 -26.77
CA LYS A 45 -14.70 2.50 -25.45
C LYS A 45 -13.45 2.13 -24.66
N THR A 46 -12.87 3.10 -23.97
CA THR A 46 -11.79 2.88 -23.00
C THR A 46 -12.38 2.67 -21.61
N TYR A 47 -11.95 1.61 -20.94
CA TYR A 47 -12.34 1.23 -19.59
C TYR A 47 -11.13 1.43 -18.68
N PRO A 48 -11.16 2.42 -17.78
CA PRO A 48 -10.06 2.64 -16.86
C PRO A 48 -9.88 1.46 -15.90
N SER A 49 -8.63 1.20 -15.56
CA SER A 49 -8.27 0.22 -14.54
C SER A 49 -8.64 0.73 -13.16
N LEU A 50 -9.58 0.06 -12.49
CA LEU A 50 -9.90 0.41 -11.11
C LEU A 50 -8.76 0.06 -10.16
N LYS A 51 -7.99 -1.01 -10.48
CA LYS A 51 -6.78 -1.37 -9.74
C LYS A 51 -5.75 -0.24 -9.77
N ARG A 52 -5.43 0.26 -10.96
CA ARG A 52 -4.46 1.35 -11.15
C ARG A 52 -4.89 2.59 -10.38
N LEU A 53 -6.16 2.99 -10.54
CA LEU A 53 -6.72 4.14 -9.83
C LEU A 53 -6.69 3.96 -8.30
N TYR A 54 -6.88 2.74 -7.79
CA TYR A 54 -6.79 2.43 -6.37
C TYR A 54 -5.37 2.62 -5.84
N LEU A 55 -4.37 2.05 -6.55
CA LEU A 55 -2.96 2.16 -6.17
C LEU A 55 -2.44 3.60 -6.29
N GLU A 56 -2.83 4.33 -7.33
CA GLU A 56 -2.46 5.74 -7.55
C GLU A 56 -3.07 6.67 -6.49
N GLU A 57 -4.29 6.40 -6.01
CA GLU A 57 -4.89 7.20 -4.93
C GLU A 57 -4.15 7.03 -3.61
N GLY A 58 -3.60 5.83 -3.36
CA GLY A 58 -2.81 5.54 -2.16
C GLY A 58 -3.58 5.66 -0.84
N ASP A 59 -4.91 5.66 -0.89
CA ASP A 59 -5.78 5.88 0.26
C ASP A 59 -5.96 4.61 1.09
N ILE A 60 -5.21 4.50 2.19
CA ILE A 60 -5.22 3.37 3.12
C ILE A 60 -6.62 3.13 3.72
N GLU A 61 -7.38 4.20 3.96
CA GLU A 61 -8.73 4.12 4.54
C GLU A 61 -9.83 4.01 3.47
N GLU A 62 -9.46 4.17 2.20
CA GLU A 62 -10.28 3.98 0.99
C GLU A 62 -11.51 4.89 0.87
N TYR A 63 -11.69 5.83 1.80
CA TYR A 63 -12.84 6.73 1.83
C TYR A 63 -12.80 7.75 0.68
N GLN A 64 -11.64 8.35 0.41
CA GLN A 64 -11.46 9.26 -0.73
C GLN A 64 -11.60 8.50 -2.03
N PHE A 65 -11.01 7.31 -2.11
CA PHE A 65 -11.14 6.43 -3.27
C PHE A 65 -12.63 6.13 -3.59
N ALA A 66 -13.41 5.75 -2.60
CA ALA A 66 -14.83 5.46 -2.76
C ALA A 66 -15.65 6.67 -3.25
N ASN A 67 -15.37 7.86 -2.73
CA ASN A 67 -16.12 9.06 -3.10
C ASN A 67 -15.74 9.64 -4.47
N LYS A 68 -14.49 9.40 -4.89
CA LYS A 68 -13.89 9.93 -6.12
C LYS A 68 -14.16 9.04 -7.34
N TYR A 69 -13.97 7.72 -7.21
CA TYR A 69 -14.08 6.77 -8.33
C TYR A 69 -15.34 5.92 -8.29
N LEU A 70 -16.09 5.93 -7.19
CA LEU A 70 -17.35 5.20 -7.09
C LEU A 70 -18.49 6.16 -6.73
N TYR A 71 -19.63 5.59 -6.37
CA TYR A 71 -20.81 6.38 -6.05
C TYR A 71 -20.64 7.04 -4.67
N ASP A 72 -20.35 6.23 -3.66
CA ASP A 72 -20.15 6.59 -2.26
C ASP A 72 -19.51 5.43 -1.48
N TRP A 73 -19.30 5.63 -0.17
CA TRP A 73 -18.79 4.62 0.74
C TRP A 73 -19.67 3.34 0.83
N PRO A 74 -21.00 3.42 1.01
CA PRO A 74 -21.87 2.24 0.97
C PRO A 74 -21.71 1.39 -0.30
N HIS A 75 -21.52 2.03 -1.45
CA HIS A 75 -21.26 1.35 -2.71
C HIS A 75 -19.94 0.57 -2.64
N TRP A 76 -18.85 1.21 -2.22
CA TRP A 76 -17.55 0.54 -2.02
C TRP A 76 -17.66 -0.67 -1.07
N GLN A 77 -18.34 -0.51 0.06
CA GLN A 77 -18.55 -1.62 1.00
C GLN A 77 -19.27 -2.81 0.37
N ARG A 78 -20.17 -2.59 -0.60
CA ARG A 78 -20.81 -3.68 -1.35
C ARG A 78 -19.86 -4.36 -2.33
N LEU A 79 -18.94 -3.62 -2.96
CA LEU A 79 -17.88 -4.21 -3.79
C LEU A 79 -16.98 -5.11 -2.93
N CYS A 80 -16.52 -4.62 -1.76
CA CYS A 80 -15.69 -5.42 -0.86
C CYS A 80 -16.38 -6.70 -0.39
N LYS A 81 -17.70 -6.67 -0.15
CA LYS A 81 -18.49 -7.84 0.28
C LYS A 81 -18.81 -8.81 -0.86
N ASN A 82 -18.60 -8.42 -2.11
CA ASN A 82 -18.86 -9.30 -3.25
C ASN A 82 -17.78 -10.38 -3.37
N ALA A 83 -18.17 -11.64 -3.54
CA ALA A 83 -17.23 -12.78 -3.55
C ALA A 83 -16.19 -12.75 -4.70
N ILE A 84 -16.50 -12.10 -5.82
CA ILE A 84 -15.57 -11.98 -6.95
C ILE A 84 -14.75 -10.70 -6.81
N VAL A 85 -15.43 -9.55 -6.75
CA VAL A 85 -14.78 -8.24 -6.69
C VAL A 85 -13.91 -8.10 -5.45
N GLY A 86 -14.38 -8.57 -4.30
CA GLY A 86 -13.66 -8.50 -3.02
C GLY A 86 -12.32 -9.23 -3.04
N ARG A 87 -12.19 -10.32 -3.81
CA ARG A 87 -10.90 -11.04 -3.95
C ARG A 87 -9.86 -10.20 -4.69
N HIS A 88 -10.28 -9.46 -5.72
CA HIS A 88 -9.38 -8.53 -6.41
C HIS A 88 -9.00 -7.36 -5.50
N ILE A 89 -9.97 -6.78 -4.78
CA ILE A 89 -9.72 -5.68 -3.84
C ILE A 89 -8.72 -6.08 -2.76
N GLU A 90 -8.80 -7.30 -2.23
CA GLU A 90 -7.85 -7.76 -1.21
C GLU A 90 -6.42 -7.85 -1.76
N GLN A 91 -6.25 -8.32 -3.01
CA GLN A 91 -4.96 -8.29 -3.67
C GLN A 91 -4.43 -6.87 -3.86
N TRP A 92 -5.31 -5.91 -4.17
CA TRP A 92 -4.91 -4.51 -4.33
C TRP A 92 -4.49 -3.87 -3.00
N ARG A 93 -5.17 -4.20 -1.90
CA ARG A 93 -4.78 -3.78 -0.54
C ARG A 93 -3.41 -4.33 -0.16
N GLU A 94 -3.16 -5.61 -0.42
CA GLU A 94 -1.87 -6.24 -0.17
C GLU A 94 -0.76 -5.53 -0.95
N GLU A 95 -1.00 -5.24 -2.23
CA GLU A 95 -0.07 -4.53 -3.11
C GLU A 95 0.17 -3.08 -2.66
N LEU A 96 -0.89 -2.33 -2.30
CA LEU A 96 -0.76 -0.98 -1.77
C LEU A 96 0.04 -0.96 -0.47
N ALA A 97 -0.24 -1.88 0.45
CA ALA A 97 0.49 -2.00 1.70
C ALA A 97 1.97 -2.36 1.48
N LEU A 98 2.27 -3.16 0.46
CA LEU A 98 3.65 -3.47 0.06
C LEU A 98 4.33 -2.23 -0.54
N SER A 99 3.65 -1.51 -1.42
CA SER A 99 4.16 -0.29 -2.06
C SER A 99 4.50 0.77 -1.02
N LEU A 100 3.57 1.09 -0.11
CA LEU A 100 3.77 2.09 0.95
C LEU A 100 4.89 1.67 1.91
N ARG A 101 5.02 0.37 2.21
CA ARG A 101 6.14 -0.12 3.01
C ARG A 101 7.47 0.04 2.29
N SER A 102 7.52 -0.28 1.01
CA SER A 102 8.72 -0.12 0.18
C SER A 102 9.14 1.35 0.12
N GLU A 103 8.19 2.26 -0.08
CA GLU A 103 8.42 3.70 -0.08
C GLU A 103 8.90 4.22 1.29
N GLY A 104 8.28 3.75 2.38
CA GLY A 104 8.71 4.09 3.73
C GLY A 104 10.14 3.61 4.03
N ILE A 105 10.50 2.40 3.60
CA ILE A 105 11.87 1.89 3.74
C ILE A 105 12.84 2.72 2.90
N ALA A 106 12.50 3.05 1.65
CA ALA A 106 13.32 3.90 0.80
C ALA A 106 13.56 5.28 1.43
N THR A 107 12.52 5.88 2.01
CA THR A 107 12.62 7.13 2.76
C THR A 107 13.57 6.99 3.96
N LEU A 108 13.49 5.89 4.71
CA LEU A 108 14.41 5.65 5.83
C LEU A 108 15.87 5.49 5.37
N VAL A 109 16.09 4.84 4.22
CA VAL A 109 17.44 4.74 3.62
C VAL A 109 17.98 6.12 3.27
N ASP A 110 17.15 6.97 2.66
CA ASP A 110 17.51 8.35 2.33
C ASP A 110 17.88 9.16 3.59
N LEU A 111 17.03 9.09 4.63
CA LEU A 111 17.28 9.75 5.92
C LEU A 111 18.55 9.25 6.61
N ALA A 112 18.86 7.96 6.49
CA ALA A 112 20.07 7.39 7.09
C ALA A 112 21.35 7.89 6.38
N ILE A 113 21.32 7.99 5.04
CA ILE A 113 22.50 8.36 4.24
C ILE A 113 22.68 9.88 4.20
N ASN A 114 21.64 10.62 3.84
CA ASN A 114 21.74 12.04 3.54
C ASN A 114 21.58 12.91 4.79
N ASP A 115 20.60 12.60 5.63
CA ASP A 115 20.33 13.35 6.87
C ASP A 115 21.09 12.79 8.08
N LYS A 116 21.84 11.70 7.90
CA LYS A 116 22.63 11.01 8.94
C LYS A 116 21.78 10.68 10.17
N SER A 117 20.51 10.36 9.96
CA SER A 117 19.58 10.02 11.04
C SER A 117 19.97 8.71 11.69
N TYR A 118 20.48 8.78 12.92
CA TYR A 118 20.83 7.60 13.74
C TYR A 118 19.65 6.64 13.87
N GLN A 119 18.45 7.17 14.14
CA GLN A 119 17.26 6.35 14.32
C GLN A 119 16.92 5.54 13.06
N ALA A 120 17.06 6.15 11.89
CA ALA A 120 16.83 5.47 10.61
C ALA A 120 17.92 4.42 10.34
N ALA A 121 19.20 4.77 10.50
CA ALA A 121 20.33 3.85 10.32
C ALA A 121 20.23 2.64 11.25
N LYS A 122 19.91 2.87 12.53
CA LYS A 122 19.70 1.80 13.52
C LYS A 122 18.53 0.90 13.15
N TRP A 123 17.38 1.48 12.81
CA TRP A 123 16.19 0.70 12.43
C TRP A 123 16.46 -0.17 11.18
N LEU A 124 17.23 0.34 10.23
CA LEU A 124 17.64 -0.39 9.04
C LEU A 124 18.63 -1.53 9.37
N ALA A 125 19.63 -1.26 10.21
CA ALA A 125 20.61 -2.26 10.65
C ALA A 125 19.97 -3.39 11.45
N ASP A 126 18.94 -3.07 12.25
CA ASP A 126 18.17 -4.03 13.04
C ASP A 126 17.14 -4.83 12.20
N GLU A 127 17.12 -4.68 10.87
CA GLU A 127 16.15 -5.31 9.96
C GLU A 127 14.69 -5.04 10.36
N GLY A 128 14.38 -3.80 10.77
CA GLY A 128 13.09 -3.44 11.38
C GLY A 128 11.83 -3.70 10.53
N TRP A 129 11.99 -3.98 9.23
CA TRP A 129 10.91 -4.39 8.32
C TRP A 129 10.53 -5.89 8.42
N ILE A 130 11.38 -6.73 9.02
CA ILE A 130 11.12 -8.16 9.18
C ILE A 130 10.18 -8.35 10.38
N LYS A 131 8.91 -8.67 10.08
CA LYS A 131 7.96 -9.08 11.12
C LYS A 131 8.36 -10.47 11.62
N ASN A 132 8.92 -10.56 12.83
CA ASN A 132 9.14 -11.83 13.50
C ASN A 132 7.82 -12.60 13.61
N LYS A 133 7.77 -13.86 13.14
CA LYS A 133 6.59 -14.72 13.28
C LYS A 133 6.21 -14.82 14.76
N ARG A 134 4.93 -14.58 15.10
CA ARG A 134 4.40 -14.68 16.47
C ARG A 134 4.74 -16.06 17.07
N GLY A 135 5.65 -16.06 18.02
CA GLY A 135 6.11 -17.20 18.81
C GLY A 135 7.31 -16.75 19.65
N ARG A 136 7.47 -17.25 20.88
CA ARG A 136 8.65 -16.94 21.69
C ARG A 136 9.90 -17.28 20.87
N PRO A 137 10.80 -16.32 20.60
CA PRO A 137 12.04 -16.61 19.90
C PRO A 137 12.77 -17.75 20.59
N SER A 138 13.35 -18.68 19.82
CA SER A 138 14.13 -19.76 20.43
C SER A 138 15.34 -19.16 21.18
N LYS A 139 15.85 -19.83 22.21
CA LYS A 139 17.04 -19.33 22.95
C LYS A 139 18.20 -19.00 22.00
N ALA A 140 18.42 -19.83 20.98
CA ALA A 140 19.45 -19.61 19.96
C ALA A 140 19.20 -18.33 19.15
N GLN A 141 17.96 -18.04 18.77
CA GLN A 141 17.62 -16.79 18.06
C GLN A 141 17.79 -15.55 18.93
N ILE A 142 17.53 -15.67 20.25
CA ILE A 142 17.75 -14.57 21.20
C ILE A 142 19.24 -14.30 21.37
N GLU A 143 20.06 -15.33 21.55
CA GLU A 143 21.51 -15.20 21.66
C GLU A 143 22.14 -14.65 20.38
N GLU A 144 21.70 -15.12 19.21
CA GLU A 144 22.17 -14.63 17.92
C GLU A 144 21.77 -13.16 17.68
N GLN A 145 20.53 -12.78 17.99
CA GLN A 145 20.09 -11.39 17.91
C GLN A 145 20.82 -10.48 18.90
N ALA A 146 21.03 -10.95 20.14
CA ALA A 146 21.77 -10.20 21.16
C ALA A 146 23.24 -10.00 20.74
N ALA A 147 23.89 -11.04 20.21
CA ALA A 147 25.25 -10.97 19.71
C ALA A 147 25.37 -10.03 18.49
N ARG A 148 24.42 -10.09 17.55
CA ARG A 148 24.36 -9.15 16.41
C ARG A 148 24.17 -7.71 16.87
N LYS A 149 23.22 -7.45 17.79
CA LYS A 149 22.97 -6.11 18.32
C LYS A 149 24.18 -5.54 19.04
N ALA A 150 24.84 -6.33 19.89
CA ALA A 150 26.05 -5.91 20.58
C ALA A 150 27.16 -5.54 19.59
N LYS A 151 27.33 -6.33 18.52
CA LYS A 151 28.33 -6.07 17.49
C LYS A 151 28.03 -4.82 16.68
N ILE A 152 26.77 -4.59 16.29
CA ILE A 152 26.34 -3.37 15.60
C ILE A 152 26.52 -2.15 16.51
N GLU A 153 26.16 -2.26 17.78
CA GLU A 153 26.35 -1.17 18.73
C GLU A 153 27.84 -0.85 18.93
N GLU A 154 28.70 -1.85 19.03
CA GLU A 154 30.16 -1.65 19.12
C GLU A 154 30.76 -1.05 17.84
N GLU A 155 30.35 -1.51 16.66
CA GLU A 155 30.90 -1.06 15.38
C GLU A 155 30.47 0.36 15.03
N PHE A 156 29.22 0.72 15.32
CA PHE A 156 28.66 2.00 14.88
C PHE A 156 28.56 3.06 15.99
N ALA A 157 28.56 2.71 17.28
CA ALA A 157 28.50 3.71 18.37
C ALA A 157 29.62 4.77 18.32
N PRO A 158 30.89 4.44 17.99
CA PRO A 158 31.95 5.45 17.90
C PRO A 158 31.72 6.44 16.76
N GLU A 159 31.24 5.94 15.60
CA GLU A 159 30.91 6.75 14.43
C GLU A 159 29.71 7.68 14.72
N PHE A 160 28.73 7.18 15.49
CA PHE A 160 27.56 7.94 15.94
C PHE A 160 27.92 9.03 16.97
N GLU A 161 28.78 8.73 17.94
CA GLU A 161 29.22 9.71 18.93
C GLU A 161 30.03 10.85 18.27
N LEU A 162 30.82 10.52 17.24
CA LEU A 162 31.54 11.50 16.42
C LEU A 162 30.59 12.44 15.65
N LEU A 163 29.49 11.90 15.11
CA LEU A 163 28.46 12.65 14.39
C LEU A 163 27.66 13.60 15.31
N GLU A 164 27.34 13.19 16.53
CA GLU A 164 26.67 14.04 17.53
C GLU A 164 27.55 15.22 17.97
N LEU A 165 28.86 15.01 18.10
CA LEU A 165 29.82 16.06 18.44
C LEU A 165 29.98 17.10 17.31
N HIS A 166 29.89 16.67 16.05
CA HIS A 166 29.96 17.57 14.89
C HIS A 166 28.70 18.42 14.72
N THR A 167 27.51 17.86 14.99
CA THR A 167 26.23 18.60 14.90
C THR A 167 26.05 19.61 16.03
N ARG A 168 26.63 19.39 17.22
CA ARG A 168 26.61 20.37 18.33
C ARG A 168 27.58 21.55 18.15
N LYS A 169 28.64 21.40 17.35
CA LYS A 169 29.62 22.48 17.09
C LYS A 169 29.23 23.42 15.94
N GLY A 170 28.14 23.11 15.22
CA GLY A 170 27.64 23.90 14.07
C GLY A 170 26.46 24.82 14.37
N LYS A 171 26.13 25.07 15.64
CA LYS A 171 25.14 26.05 16.09
C LYS A 171 25.81 27.22 16.81
#